data_AF-A0A956YVW5-F1
#
_entry.id   AF-A0A956YVW5-F1
#
_cell.length_a   1.000
_cell.length_b   1.000
_cell.length_c   1.000
_cell.angle_alpha   90.00
_cell.angle_beta   90.00
_cell.angle_gamma   90.00
#
_symmetry.space_group_name_H-M   'P 1'
#
loop_
_entity.id
_entity.type
_entity.pdbx_description
1 polymer ?
#
loop_
_entity_poly.entity_id
_entity_poly.type
_entity_poly.pdbx_seq_one_letter_code
_entity_poly.pdbx_strand_id
1 'polypeptide(L)'
;MVRIRLRRMGLKGQPSYRIVVTDQRSPRDGRFIEIIGFHNPRTEPATDTIKEDRALHWLNASAQPSDAVKRILQRTGTWARFERLRKGEAVETLVAEANTQFAEVQVSPKTRYAAPVDGQSKWKAAERAAAVAEPAAQAAPSEAKDIVDEIKEDAQKVEAVVEEVVEDVVEAVKSGVKKAKEKVEEVVEDVVEAVEDALDGDKDEA
;
A
#
# COMPACT_ATOMS: atom_id res chain seq x y z
N MET A 1 26.53 2.75 12.19
CA MET A 1 26.08 2.62 10.78
C MET A 1 24.96 3.60 10.57
N VAL A 2 24.96 4.27 9.42
CA VAL A 2 23.93 5.24 9.07
C VAL A 2 22.62 4.52 8.70
N ARG A 3 21.53 4.95 9.31
CA ARG A 3 20.17 4.43 9.13
C ARG A 3 19.23 5.56 8.76
N ILE A 4 18.31 5.26 7.85
CA ILE A 4 17.17 6.14 7.56
C ILE A 4 15.98 5.65 8.38
N ARG A 5 15.48 6.48 9.28
CA ARG A 5 14.39 6.10 10.19
C ARG A 5 13.37 7.22 10.36
N LEU A 6 12.21 6.85 10.89
CA LEU A 6 11.16 7.80 11.25
C LEU A 6 11.42 8.36 12.64
N ARG A 7 11.50 9.69 12.74
CA ARG A 7 11.46 10.42 14.00
C ARG A 7 10.04 10.90 14.24
N ARG A 8 9.49 10.63 15.42
CA ARG A 8 8.14 11.09 15.76
C ARG A 8 8.17 12.57 16.11
N MET A 9 7.28 13.30 15.48
CA MET A 9 6.92 14.68 15.76
C MET A 9 5.41 14.74 15.99
N GLY A 10 4.93 15.90 16.41
CA GLY A 10 3.50 16.15 16.60
C GLY A 10 2.99 15.93 18.03
N LEU A 11 1.72 16.23 18.22
CA LEU A 11 1.06 16.26 19.52
C LEU A 11 0.55 14.86 19.93
N LYS A 12 0.09 14.73 21.17
CA LYS A 12 -0.62 13.53 21.63
C LYS A 12 -1.85 13.31 20.74
N GLY A 13 -2.02 12.09 20.21
CA GLY A 13 -3.09 11.75 19.26
C GLY A 13 -2.91 12.29 17.83
N GLN A 14 -1.84 13.06 17.56
CA GLN A 14 -1.53 13.66 16.26
C GLN A 14 -0.11 13.26 15.83
N PRO A 15 0.13 11.98 15.51
CA PRO A 15 1.46 11.55 15.07
C PRO A 15 1.79 12.13 13.70
N SER A 16 2.94 12.81 13.61
CA SER A 16 3.58 13.18 12.36
C SER A 16 5.03 12.71 12.39
N TYR A 17 5.63 12.40 11.25
CA TYR A 17 6.96 11.81 11.22
C TYR A 17 7.88 12.59 10.29
N ARG A 18 9.14 12.74 10.72
CA ARG A 18 10.21 13.19 9.84
C ARG A 18 11.04 11.98 9.42
N ILE A 19 11.35 11.90 8.14
CA ILE A 19 12.27 10.91 7.60
C ILE A 19 13.67 11.50 7.78
N VAL A 20 14.46 10.89 8.67
CA VAL A 20 15.78 11.39 9.08
C VAL A 20 16.86 10.36 8.86
N VAL A 21 18.03 10.87 8.48
CA VAL A 21 19.28 10.13 8.36
C VAL A 21 20.07 10.33 9.65
N THR A 22 20.48 9.24 10.28
CA THR A 22 21.16 9.27 11.58
C THR A 22 22.05 8.05 11.76
N ASP A 23 23.02 8.12 12.67
CA ASP A 23 23.66 6.90 13.14
C ASP A 23 22.67 6.03 13.95
N GLN A 24 22.82 4.71 13.82
CA GLN A 24 22.02 3.69 14.49
C GLN A 24 22.04 3.82 16.02
N ARG A 25 23.15 4.25 16.62
CA ARG A 25 23.30 4.35 18.08
C ARG A 25 22.59 5.55 18.68
N SER A 26 22.26 6.56 17.87
CA SER A 26 21.55 7.76 18.35
C SER A 26 20.15 7.41 18.86
N PRO A 27 19.66 8.03 19.94
CA PRO A 27 18.29 7.81 20.42
C PRO A 27 17.26 8.30 19.39
N ARG A 28 16.05 7.72 19.38
CA ARG A 28 15.02 7.94 18.34
C ARG A 28 14.84 9.41 17.97
N ASP A 29 14.69 10.26 18.97
CA ASP A 29 14.37 11.69 18.82
C ASP A 29 15.58 12.62 19.05
N GLY A 30 16.80 12.07 19.08
CA GLY A 30 18.03 12.82 19.35
C GLY A 30 18.71 13.44 18.12
N ARG A 31 20.04 13.54 18.16
CA ARG A 31 20.88 14.11 17.10
C ARG A 31 20.75 13.31 15.81
N PHE A 32 20.49 14.02 14.71
CA PHE A 32 20.42 13.48 13.36
C PHE A 32 21.41 14.24 12.45
N ILE A 33 21.70 13.66 11.28
CA ILE A 33 22.59 14.26 10.28
C ILE A 33 21.77 15.19 9.38
N GLU A 34 20.70 14.66 8.77
CA GLU A 34 19.88 15.39 7.81
C GLU A 34 18.42 14.93 7.84
N ILE A 35 17.50 15.83 7.52
CA ILE A 35 16.08 15.54 7.30
C ILE A 35 15.84 15.47 5.79
N ILE A 36 15.47 14.29 5.30
CA ILE A 36 15.23 14.03 3.88
C ILE A 36 13.75 14.10 3.50
N GLY A 37 12.83 14.07 4.47
CA GLY A 37 11.41 14.10 4.16
C GLY A 37 10.47 14.15 5.36
N PHE A 38 9.19 14.05 5.05
CA PHE A 38 8.07 14.10 5.97
C PHE A 38 7.04 13.02 5.61
N HIS A 39 6.41 12.46 6.64
CA HIS A 39 5.36 11.46 6.50
C HIS A 39 4.22 11.76 7.48
N ASN A 40 3.01 11.85 6.96
CA ASN A 40 1.79 12.00 7.74
C ASN A 40 0.82 10.85 7.47
N PRO A 41 0.63 9.91 8.41
CA PRO A 41 -0.30 8.79 8.23
C PRO A 41 -1.76 9.17 8.49
N ARG A 42 -2.06 10.41 8.89
CA ARG A 42 -3.42 10.82 9.25
C ARG A 42 -4.24 11.35 8.07
N THR A 43 -3.60 11.73 6.98
CA THR A 43 -4.29 12.21 5.79
C THR A 43 -4.72 11.02 4.94
N GLU A 44 -5.81 11.19 4.20
CA GLU A 44 -6.27 10.21 3.21
C GLU A 44 -6.19 10.89 1.82
N PRO A 45 -5.27 10.47 0.94
CA PRO A 45 -4.18 9.51 1.14
C PRO A 45 -3.07 10.04 2.06
N ALA A 46 -2.23 9.15 2.59
CA ALA A 46 -1.11 9.51 3.46
C ALA A 46 -0.13 10.46 2.74
N THR A 47 0.15 11.61 3.33
CA THR A 47 1.04 12.62 2.73
C THR A 47 2.49 12.22 2.96
N ASP A 48 3.20 11.94 1.87
CA ASP A 48 4.63 11.69 1.85
C ASP A 48 5.32 12.78 1.04
N THR A 49 6.30 13.45 1.63
CA THR A 49 7.13 14.43 0.93
C THR A 49 8.58 14.05 1.10
N ILE A 50 9.28 13.82 0.00
CA ILE A 50 10.66 13.34 -0.01
C ILE A 50 11.51 14.27 -0.87
N LYS A 51 12.67 14.66 -0.35
CA LYS A 51 13.71 15.35 -1.12
C LYS A 51 14.49 14.31 -1.91
N GLU A 52 14.14 14.13 -3.17
CA GLU A 52 14.67 13.06 -4.00
C GLU A 52 16.21 13.11 -4.13
N ASP A 53 16.78 14.30 -4.36
CA ASP A 53 18.23 14.53 -4.44
C ASP A 53 18.99 13.89 -3.28
N ARG A 54 18.50 14.18 -2.06
CA ARG A 54 19.16 13.78 -0.82
C ARG A 54 18.85 12.33 -0.49
N ALA A 55 17.63 11.87 -0.76
CA ALA A 55 17.27 10.47 -0.58
C ALA A 55 18.16 9.56 -1.44
N LEU A 56 18.31 9.86 -2.73
CA LEU A 56 19.17 9.10 -3.66
C LEU A 56 20.65 9.14 -3.24
N HIS A 57 21.15 10.31 -2.84
CA HIS A 57 22.52 10.45 -2.33
C HIS A 57 22.80 9.52 -1.13
N TRP A 58 21.90 9.51 -0.13
CA TRP A 58 22.09 8.68 1.07
C TRP A 58 21.89 7.19 0.81
N LEU A 59 20.96 6.82 -0.08
CA LEU A 59 20.79 5.43 -0.50
C LEU A 59 22.03 4.93 -1.26
N ASN A 60 22.63 5.77 -2.10
CA ASN A 60 23.89 5.44 -2.78
C ASN A 60 25.07 5.31 -1.81
N ALA A 61 25.10 6.15 -0.76
CA ALA A 61 26.05 6.05 0.36
C ALA A 61 25.77 4.85 1.31
N SER A 62 24.98 3.87 0.89
CA SER A 62 24.64 2.65 1.63
C SER A 62 23.92 2.88 2.96
N ALA A 63 23.19 4.00 3.10
CA ALA A 63 22.33 4.20 4.26
C ALA A 63 21.18 3.18 4.24
N GLN A 64 21.05 2.38 5.30
CA GLN A 64 20.04 1.34 5.35
C GLN A 64 18.69 1.90 5.87
N PRO A 65 17.61 1.85 5.09
CA PRO A 65 16.29 2.27 5.53
C PRO A 65 15.68 1.26 6.52
N SER A 66 14.81 1.73 7.41
CA SER A 66 13.92 0.83 8.19
C SER A 66 12.76 0.33 7.33
N ASP A 67 12.10 -0.75 7.73
CA ASP A 67 11.02 -1.38 6.94
C ASP A 67 9.88 -0.42 6.61
N ALA A 68 9.47 0.41 7.57
CA ALA A 68 8.44 1.43 7.36
C ALA A 68 8.89 2.50 6.35
N VAL A 69 10.15 2.94 6.43
CA VAL A 69 10.71 3.91 5.47
C VAL A 69 10.82 3.28 4.08
N LYS A 70 11.22 2.01 3.99
CA LYS A 70 11.29 1.27 2.72
C LYS A 70 9.92 1.23 2.04
N ARG A 71 8.85 0.95 2.78
CA ARG A 71 7.47 0.98 2.26
C ARG A 71 7.06 2.36 1.74
N ILE A 72 7.44 3.43 2.46
CA ILE A 72 7.19 4.81 2.01
C ILE A 72 7.96 5.09 0.71
N LEU A 73 9.25 4.76 0.63
CA LEU A 73 10.06 4.95 -0.57
C LEU A 73 9.54 4.16 -1.78
N GLN A 74 8.96 2.97 -1.55
CA GLN A 74 8.30 2.19 -2.59
C GLN A 74 7.01 2.85 -3.06
N ARG A 75 6.15 3.30 -2.13
CA ARG A 75 4.89 4.00 -2.46
C ARG A 75 5.13 5.30 -3.23
N THR A 76 6.17 6.04 -2.85
CA THR A 76 6.53 7.30 -3.50
C THR A 76 7.29 7.11 -4.82
N GLY A 77 7.73 5.89 -5.15
CA GLY A 77 8.50 5.60 -6.37
C GLY A 77 9.99 5.95 -6.29
N THR A 78 10.46 6.56 -5.20
CA THR A 78 11.89 6.84 -4.95
C THR A 78 12.74 5.57 -4.97
N TRP A 79 12.22 4.44 -4.48
CA TRP A 79 12.94 3.18 -4.54
C TRP A 79 13.19 2.70 -5.99
N ALA A 80 12.19 2.85 -6.87
CA ALA A 80 12.32 2.51 -8.28
C ALA A 80 13.33 3.43 -8.99
N ARG A 81 13.33 4.74 -8.67
CA ARG A 81 14.34 5.68 -9.15
C ARG A 81 15.75 5.36 -8.64
N PHE A 82 15.89 4.89 -7.40
CA PHE A 82 17.18 4.45 -6.88
C PHE A 82 17.74 3.23 -7.63
N GLU A 83 16.89 2.26 -7.99
CA GLU A 83 17.32 1.11 -8.79
C GLU A 83 17.77 1.52 -10.19
N ARG A 84 17.12 2.52 -10.80
CA ARG A 84 17.52 3.13 -12.07
C ARG A 84 18.85 3.89 -11.96
N LEU A 85 19.04 4.65 -10.89
CA LEU A 85 20.32 5.30 -10.60
C LEU A 85 21.47 4.28 -10.52
N ARG A 86 21.23 3.12 -9.88
CA ARG A 86 22.23 2.04 -9.82
C ARG A 86 22.54 1.43 -11.20
N LYS A 87 21.62 1.53 -12.16
CA LYS A 87 21.83 1.13 -13.55
C LYS A 87 22.58 2.16 -14.39
N GLY A 88 22.88 3.34 -13.84
CA GLY A 88 23.70 4.38 -14.49
C GLY A 88 22.94 5.58 -15.04
N GLU A 89 21.66 5.75 -14.71
CA GLU A 89 20.88 6.94 -15.09
C GLU A 89 21.33 8.18 -14.31
N ALA A 90 21.18 9.37 -14.91
CA ALA A 90 21.59 10.63 -14.29
C ALA A 90 20.68 11.01 -13.10
N VAL A 91 21.27 11.54 -12.02
CA VAL A 91 20.50 11.96 -10.83
C VAL A 91 19.54 13.10 -11.16
N GLU A 92 19.96 14.03 -12.01
CA GLU A 92 19.20 15.24 -12.33
C GLU A 92 17.88 14.94 -13.07
N THR A 93 17.90 13.96 -13.99
CA THR A 93 16.69 13.56 -14.73
C THR A 93 15.67 12.92 -13.80
N LEU A 94 16.13 12.03 -12.92
CA LEU A 94 15.28 11.36 -11.93
C LEU A 94 14.64 12.33 -10.95
N VAL A 95 15.39 13.37 -10.56
CA VAL A 95 14.91 14.43 -9.66
C VAL A 95 13.88 15.30 -10.35
N ALA A 96 14.11 15.67 -11.62
CA ALA A 96 13.14 16.42 -12.41
C ALA A 96 11.81 15.65 -12.53
N GLU A 97 11.86 14.35 -12.85
CA GLU A 97 10.69 13.46 -12.89
C GLU A 97 9.99 13.35 -11.54
N ALA A 98 10.76 13.29 -10.44
CA ALA A 98 10.18 13.22 -9.10
C ALA A 98 9.43 14.52 -8.78
N ASN A 99 10.02 15.67 -9.08
CA ASN A 99 9.42 16.97 -8.80
C ASN A 99 8.12 17.20 -9.58
N THR A 100 8.06 16.77 -10.85
CA THR A 100 6.81 16.85 -11.63
C THR A 100 5.73 15.94 -11.03
N GLN A 101 6.07 14.70 -10.69
CA GLN A 101 5.14 13.79 -10.01
C GLN A 101 4.63 14.36 -8.68
N PHE A 102 5.51 14.91 -7.84
CA PHE A 102 5.10 15.50 -6.56
C PHE A 102 4.21 16.73 -6.74
N ALA A 103 4.40 17.51 -7.81
CA ALA A 103 3.55 18.66 -8.11
C ALA A 103 2.13 18.23 -8.54
N GLU A 104 2.01 17.06 -9.18
CA GLU A 104 0.72 16.53 -9.65
C GLU A 104 -0.09 15.85 -8.55
N VAL A 105 0.56 15.32 -7.50
CA VAL A 105 -0.14 14.67 -6.39
C VAL A 105 -0.94 15.71 -5.59
N GLN A 106 -2.28 15.68 -5.75
CA GLN A 106 -3.18 16.50 -4.93
C GLN A 106 -3.24 16.00 -3.50
N VAL A 107 -2.63 16.73 -2.57
CA VAL A 107 -2.68 16.44 -1.14
C VAL A 107 -3.96 17.02 -0.56
N SER A 108 -4.92 16.17 -0.20
CA SER A 108 -6.09 16.60 0.56
C SER A 108 -5.66 16.94 2.01
N PRO A 109 -5.98 18.13 2.55
CA PRO A 109 -5.62 18.50 3.91
C PRO A 109 -6.50 17.81 4.97
N LYS A 110 -7.47 17.00 4.55
CA LYS A 110 -8.47 16.41 5.44
C LYS A 110 -7.84 15.26 6.20
N THR A 111 -7.70 15.42 7.51
CA THR A 111 -7.26 14.32 8.38
C THR A 111 -8.42 13.38 8.67
N ARG A 112 -8.11 12.12 9.00
CA ARG A 112 -9.07 11.06 9.34
C ARG A 112 -10.06 11.39 10.48
N TYR A 113 -9.80 12.44 11.26
CA TYR A 113 -10.74 12.94 12.28
C TYR A 113 -11.44 14.19 11.77
N ALA A 114 -12.77 14.24 11.91
CA ALA A 114 -13.54 15.46 11.71
C ALA A 114 -13.02 16.57 12.63
N ALA A 115 -12.96 17.80 12.11
CA ALA A 115 -12.66 18.96 12.93
C ALA A 115 -13.68 19.02 14.09
N PRO A 116 -13.25 19.23 15.33
CA PRO A 116 -14.18 19.48 16.43
C PRO A 116 -15.11 20.64 16.03
N VAL A 117 -16.41 20.44 16.12
CA VAL A 117 -17.38 21.50 15.86
C VAL A 117 -17.15 22.66 16.82
N ASP A 118 -17.13 23.89 16.30
CA ASP A 118 -16.92 25.09 17.11
C ASP A 118 -17.96 25.16 18.24
N GLY A 119 -17.48 25.29 19.48
CA GLY A 119 -18.32 25.53 20.67
C GLY A 119 -18.45 24.39 21.70
N GLN A 120 -17.80 23.24 21.52
CA GLN A 120 -17.87 22.15 22.52
C GLN A 120 -16.48 21.83 23.08
N SER A 121 -16.06 22.65 24.03
CA SER A 121 -14.96 22.29 24.92
C SER A 121 -15.36 21.06 25.75
N LYS A 122 -14.43 20.09 25.79
CA LYS A 122 -14.25 18.87 26.61
C LYS A 122 -15.15 18.59 27.84
N TRP A 123 -15.80 19.56 28.47
CA TRP A 123 -16.57 19.39 29.71
C TRP A 123 -18.01 18.88 29.48
N LYS A 124 -18.69 19.29 28.40
CA LYS A 124 -20.09 18.88 28.14
C LYS A 124 -20.26 17.49 27.52
N ALA A 125 -19.19 16.90 26.99
CA ALA A 125 -19.21 15.55 26.43
C ALA A 125 -19.32 14.45 27.52
N ALA A 126 -18.71 14.69 28.68
CA ALA A 126 -18.80 13.78 29.83
C ALA A 126 -20.21 13.79 30.46
N GLU A 127 -20.87 14.95 30.45
CA GLU A 127 -22.23 15.13 31.00
C GLU A 127 -23.30 14.42 30.15
N ARG A 128 -23.13 14.40 28.81
CA ARG A 128 -24.01 13.61 27.93
C ARG A 128 -23.75 12.11 27.98
N ALA A 129 -22.52 11.68 28.25
CA ALA A 129 -22.24 10.25 28.48
C ALA A 129 -22.88 9.74 29.79
N ALA A 130 -23.05 10.60 30.79
CA ALA A 130 -23.77 10.28 32.02
C ALA A 130 -25.30 10.37 31.86
N ALA A 131 -25.81 11.33 31.08
CA ALA A 131 -27.26 11.52 30.89
C ALA A 131 -27.95 10.49 29.96
N VAL A 132 -27.18 9.72 29.17
CA VAL A 132 -27.73 8.67 28.29
C VAL A 132 -27.87 7.31 29.02
N ALA A 133 -27.46 7.21 30.28
CA ALA A 133 -27.55 5.97 31.05
C ALA A 133 -28.87 5.77 31.83
N GLU A 134 -29.84 6.69 31.77
CA GLU A 134 -31.01 6.64 32.68
C GLU A 134 -32.43 6.89 32.11
N PRO A 135 -32.69 6.85 30.79
CA PRO A 135 -34.04 6.48 30.37
C PRO A 135 -34.03 5.49 29.19
N ALA A 136 -33.89 4.20 29.51
CA ALA A 136 -34.19 3.09 28.60
C ALA A 136 -35.12 2.07 29.25
N ALA A 137 -36.11 2.54 30.01
CA ALA A 137 -37.24 1.75 30.47
C ALA A 137 -38.53 2.40 29.95
N GLN A 138 -39.21 1.66 29.07
CA GLN A 138 -40.57 1.89 28.51
C GLN A 138 -40.65 2.76 27.23
N ALA A 139 -40.62 2.10 26.06
CA ALA A 139 -41.75 2.06 25.11
C ALA A 139 -41.34 1.50 23.73
N ALA A 140 -41.75 0.26 23.45
CA ALA A 140 -42.15 -0.26 22.14
C ALA A 140 -43.54 -0.92 22.39
N PRO A 141 -44.47 -1.14 21.43
CA PRO A 141 -44.21 -1.41 19.99
C PRO A 141 -45.32 -0.99 18.98
N SER A 142 -45.00 -0.76 17.70
CA SER A 142 -45.78 -1.19 16.51
C SER A 142 -45.13 -0.65 15.23
N GLU A 143 -45.22 -1.41 14.14
CA GLU A 143 -44.59 -1.18 12.82
C GLU A 143 -43.16 -1.73 12.68
N ALA A 144 -43.02 -3.05 12.80
CA ALA A 144 -41.79 -3.78 12.51
C ALA A 144 -42.05 -5.16 11.91
N LYS A 145 -42.91 -5.26 10.87
CA LYS A 145 -43.07 -6.52 10.13
C LYS A 145 -42.99 -6.41 8.60
N ASP A 146 -43.24 -5.26 7.99
CA ASP A 146 -43.28 -5.21 6.50
C ASP A 146 -41.97 -4.82 5.81
N ILE A 147 -40.89 -4.50 6.55
CA ILE A 147 -39.57 -4.16 5.95
C ILE A 147 -38.57 -5.34 6.02
N VAL A 148 -38.90 -6.42 6.75
CA VAL A 148 -37.95 -7.52 6.99
C VAL A 148 -38.07 -8.64 5.95
N ASP A 149 -39.21 -8.75 5.26
CA ASP A 149 -39.40 -9.79 4.24
C ASP A 149 -38.86 -9.39 2.85
N GLU A 150 -38.79 -8.08 2.53
CA GLU A 150 -38.23 -7.61 1.24
C GLU A 150 -36.69 -7.63 1.23
N ILE A 151 -36.03 -7.40 2.38
CA ILE A 151 -34.55 -7.44 2.50
C ILE A 151 -34.02 -8.89 2.51
N LYS A 152 -34.87 -9.88 2.82
CA LYS A 152 -34.47 -11.30 2.82
C LYS A 152 -34.45 -11.92 1.41
N GLU A 153 -35.34 -11.49 0.52
CA GLU A 153 -35.34 -11.96 -0.87
C GLU A 153 -34.15 -11.38 -1.66
N ASP A 154 -33.77 -10.13 -1.40
CA ASP A 154 -32.61 -9.51 -2.03
C ASP A 154 -31.27 -10.08 -1.52
N ALA A 155 -31.18 -10.46 -0.24
CA ALA A 155 -29.96 -11.08 0.30
C ALA A 155 -29.66 -12.46 -0.30
N GLN A 156 -30.70 -13.29 -0.55
CA GLN A 156 -30.52 -14.59 -1.21
C GLN A 156 -30.15 -14.46 -2.70
N LYS A 157 -30.55 -13.38 -3.36
CA LYS A 157 -30.22 -13.13 -4.77
C LYS A 157 -28.78 -12.67 -4.95
N VAL A 158 -28.23 -11.91 -4.00
CA VAL A 158 -26.84 -11.43 -4.05
C VAL A 158 -25.85 -12.56 -3.71
N GLU A 159 -26.19 -13.48 -2.79
CA GLU A 159 -25.35 -14.66 -2.53
C GLU A 159 -25.31 -15.64 -3.71
N ALA A 160 -26.44 -15.89 -4.38
CA ALA A 160 -26.49 -16.77 -5.55
C ALA A 160 -25.68 -16.22 -6.75
N VAL A 161 -25.70 -14.90 -6.98
CA VAL A 161 -24.90 -14.26 -8.05
C VAL A 161 -23.40 -14.28 -7.71
N VAL A 162 -23.04 -14.20 -6.44
CA VAL A 162 -21.63 -14.27 -6.02
C VAL A 162 -21.10 -15.70 -6.17
N GLU A 163 -21.90 -16.74 -5.93
CA GLU A 163 -21.49 -18.14 -6.15
C GLU A 163 -21.31 -18.46 -7.64
N GLU A 164 -22.23 -18.01 -8.50
CA GLU A 164 -22.15 -18.20 -9.96
C GLU A 164 -20.90 -17.51 -10.55
N VAL A 165 -20.63 -16.26 -10.14
CA VAL A 165 -19.45 -15.51 -10.62
C VAL A 165 -18.14 -16.11 -10.11
N VAL A 166 -18.13 -16.73 -8.92
CA VAL A 166 -16.94 -17.42 -8.39
C VAL A 166 -16.68 -18.73 -9.14
N GLU A 167 -17.71 -19.48 -9.53
CA GLU A 167 -17.55 -20.69 -10.36
C GLU A 167 -17.04 -20.35 -11.77
N ASP A 168 -17.57 -19.31 -12.42
CA ASP A 168 -17.13 -18.86 -13.74
C ASP A 168 -15.64 -18.44 -13.74
N VAL A 169 -15.19 -17.72 -12.68
CA VAL A 169 -13.79 -17.33 -12.53
C VAL A 169 -12.90 -18.55 -12.25
N VAL A 170 -13.37 -19.53 -11.49
CA VAL A 170 -12.62 -20.77 -11.22
C VAL A 170 -12.50 -21.64 -12.49
N GLU A 171 -13.53 -21.72 -13.32
CA GLU A 171 -13.46 -22.42 -14.62
C GLU A 171 -12.57 -21.69 -15.63
N ALA A 172 -12.58 -20.36 -15.65
CA ALA A 172 -11.66 -19.57 -16.45
C ALA A 172 -10.19 -19.78 -16.03
N VAL A 173 -9.90 -19.87 -14.73
CA VAL A 173 -8.54 -20.17 -14.24
C VAL A 173 -8.14 -21.61 -14.56
N LYS A 174 -9.03 -22.60 -14.38
CA LYS A 174 -8.74 -24.00 -14.70
C LYS A 174 -8.49 -24.21 -16.19
N SER A 175 -9.28 -23.58 -17.06
CA SER A 175 -9.09 -23.64 -18.52
C SER A 175 -7.80 -22.93 -18.95
N GLY A 176 -7.46 -21.80 -18.33
CA GLY A 176 -6.18 -21.13 -18.52
C GLY A 176 -4.97 -21.99 -18.14
N VAL A 177 -5.03 -22.69 -17.00
CA VAL A 177 -3.97 -23.60 -16.55
C VAL A 177 -3.88 -24.83 -17.46
N LYS A 178 -5.00 -25.39 -17.93
CA LYS A 178 -5.00 -26.52 -18.87
C LYS A 178 -4.37 -26.14 -20.21
N LYS A 179 -4.74 -24.99 -20.77
CA LYS A 179 -4.18 -24.45 -22.02
C LYS A 179 -2.68 -24.12 -21.89
N ALA A 180 -2.26 -23.63 -20.73
CA ALA A 180 -0.84 -23.41 -20.44
C ALA A 180 -0.06 -24.73 -20.34
N LYS A 181 -0.65 -25.77 -19.73
CA LYS A 181 -0.02 -27.08 -19.61
C LYS A 181 0.13 -27.79 -20.96
N GLU A 182 -0.91 -27.76 -21.80
CA GLU A 182 -0.88 -28.35 -23.15
C GLU A 182 0.17 -27.67 -24.04
N LYS A 183 0.30 -26.35 -23.95
CA LYS A 183 1.33 -25.60 -24.67
C LYS A 183 2.75 -25.90 -24.16
N VAL A 184 2.91 -26.22 -22.88
CA VAL A 184 4.21 -26.65 -22.33
C VAL A 184 4.53 -28.08 -22.77
N GLU A 185 3.53 -28.95 -22.89
CA GLU A 185 3.69 -30.33 -23.34
C GLU A 185 4.08 -30.38 -24.84
N GLU A 186 3.43 -29.58 -25.69
CA GLU A 186 3.79 -29.41 -27.11
C GLU A 186 5.22 -28.88 -27.29
N VAL A 187 5.63 -27.88 -26.50
CA VAL A 187 7.00 -27.35 -26.55
C VAL A 187 8.03 -28.37 -26.04
N VAL A 188 7.65 -29.22 -25.09
CA VAL A 188 8.53 -30.31 -24.63
C VAL A 188 8.64 -31.40 -25.69
N GLU A 189 7.56 -31.70 -26.42
CA GLU A 189 7.57 -32.68 -27.51
C GLU A 189 8.40 -32.19 -28.70
N ASP A 190 8.24 -30.92 -29.11
CA ASP A 190 9.09 -30.26 -30.14
C ASP A 190 10.59 -30.30 -29.76
N VAL A 191 10.92 -30.11 -28.48
CA VAL A 191 12.31 -30.14 -28.00
C VAL A 191 12.84 -31.57 -27.94
N VAL A 192 12.01 -32.56 -27.64
CA VAL A 192 12.40 -33.97 -27.65
C VAL A 192 12.62 -34.46 -29.08
N GLU A 193 11.74 -34.12 -30.02
CA GLU A 193 11.87 -34.45 -31.44
C GLU A 193 13.12 -33.81 -32.06
N ALA A 194 13.40 -32.54 -31.74
CA ALA A 194 14.62 -31.87 -32.19
C ALA A 194 15.92 -32.48 -31.61
N VAL A 195 15.86 -33.13 -30.44
CA VAL A 195 16.99 -33.83 -29.83
C VAL A 195 17.15 -35.24 -30.42
N GLU A 196 16.07 -35.92 -30.78
CA GLU A 196 16.11 -37.21 -31.46
C GLU A 196 16.60 -37.08 -32.92
N ASP A 197 16.15 -36.06 -33.67
CA ASP A 197 16.66 -35.74 -35.01
C ASP A 197 18.16 -35.40 -35.02
N ALA A 198 18.68 -34.82 -33.93
CA ALA A 198 20.10 -34.52 -33.77
C ALA A 198 20.95 -35.76 -33.45
N LEU A 199 20.35 -36.85 -32.96
CA LEU A 199 21.03 -38.10 -32.61
C LEU A 199 20.98 -39.15 -33.72
N ASP A 200 19.97 -39.11 -34.60
CA ASP A 200 19.90 -39.98 -35.79
C ASP A 200 20.71 -39.45 -36.98
N GLY A 201 21.09 -38.17 -36.99
CA GLY A 201 21.96 -37.56 -38.01
C GLY A 201 23.42 -38.04 -38.03
N ASP A 202 23.85 -38.84 -37.05
CA ASP A 202 25.25 -39.34 -36.93
C ASP A 202 25.43 -40.80 -37.43
N LYS A 203 24.39 -41.43 -38.03
CA LYS A 203 24.45 -42.84 -38.47
C LYS A 203 24.61 -43.10 -39.97
N ASP A 204 24.63 -42.08 -40.82
CA ASP A 204 24.67 -42.24 -42.28
C ASP A 204 26.03 -41.93 -42.96
N GLU A 205 27.12 -41.79 -42.19
CA GLU A 205 28.49 -41.77 -42.73
C GLU A 205 29.40 -42.76 -41.98
N ALA A 206 29.27 -44.05 -42.26
CA ALA A 206 30.30 -45.06 -41.99
C ALA A 206 30.30 -46.18 -43.03
#